data_AF-A0A971CB15-F1
#
_entry.id   AF-A0A971CB15-F1
#
_cell.length_a   1.000
_cell.length_b   1.000
_cell.length_c   1.000
_cell.angle_alpha   90.00
_cell.angle_beta   90.00
_cell.angle_gamma   90.00
#
_symmetry.space_group_name_H-M   'P 1'
#
loop_
_entity.id
_entity.type
_entity.pdbx_description
1 polymer ?
#
loop_
_entity_poly.entity_id
_entity_poly.type
_entity_poly.pdbx_seq_one_letter_code
_entity_poly.pdbx_strand_id
1 'polypeptide(L)'
;MKYFLDENFPKKALQIIEARSEVVTDIRGSGKEGLKDNVIFELAQEEKALFCTTDRDFLTQVHFVRRPHCGILVIALSNPNARLILEKFNWFIDNFSEANISEKCFYITDNNCKIF
;
A
#
# COMPACT_ATOMS: atom_id res chain seq x y z
N MET A 1 -6.24 7.29 -9.08
CA MET A 1 -5.47 6.03 -9.02
C MET A 1 -6.32 4.88 -8.47
N LYS A 2 -5.87 3.63 -8.60
CA LYS A 2 -6.46 2.47 -7.89
C LYS A 2 -5.57 2.06 -6.71
N TYR A 3 -6.18 1.65 -5.61
CA TYR A 3 -5.49 1.20 -4.40
C TYR A 3 -5.80 -0.25 -4.14
N PHE A 4 -4.80 -1.01 -3.72
CA PHE A 4 -4.95 -2.39 -3.27
C PHE A 4 -4.47 -2.46 -1.82
N LEU A 5 -5.39 -2.71 -0.90
CA LEU A 5 -5.11 -2.74 0.54
C LEU A 5 -4.92 -4.17 1.00
N ASP A 6 -3.77 -4.43 1.62
CA ASP A 6 -3.45 -5.68 2.30
C ASP A 6 -4.35 -5.89 3.54
N GLU A 7 -4.47 -7.15 3.99
CA GLU A 7 -5.34 -7.56 5.11
C GLU A 7 -5.01 -6.84 6.42
N ASN A 8 -3.74 -6.44 6.61
CA ASN A 8 -3.25 -5.73 7.79
C ASN A 8 -3.49 -4.21 7.73
N PHE A 9 -3.90 -3.68 6.58
CA PHE A 9 -4.07 -2.24 6.37
C PHE A 9 -5.41 -1.73 6.93
N PRO A 10 -5.50 -0.67 7.74
CA PRO A 10 -6.73 -0.34 8.45
C PRO A 10 -7.94 -0.11 7.53
N LYS A 11 -9.07 -0.77 7.81
CA LYS A 11 -10.33 -0.66 7.04
C LYS A 11 -10.83 0.79 6.84
N LYS A 12 -10.52 1.70 7.76
CA LYS A 12 -10.87 3.13 7.61
C LYS A 12 -10.16 3.81 6.43
N ALA A 13 -9.11 3.20 5.87
CA ALA A 13 -8.46 3.68 4.66
C ALA A 13 -9.38 3.65 3.43
N LEU A 14 -10.37 2.75 3.39
CA LEU A 14 -11.37 2.72 2.31
C LEU A 14 -12.12 4.04 2.24
N GLN A 15 -12.60 4.53 3.39
CA GLN A 15 -13.32 5.80 3.48
C GLN A 15 -12.46 6.99 3.00
N ILE A 16 -11.15 6.94 3.25
CA ILE A 16 -10.18 7.96 2.82
C ILE A 16 -10.01 7.96 1.30
N ILE A 17 -10.02 6.79 0.66
CA ILE A 17 -9.87 6.62 -0.79
C ILE A 17 -11.19 6.92 -1.51
N GLU A 18 -12.30 6.38 -1.01
CA GLU A 18 -13.65 6.60 -1.56
C GLU A 18 -14.05 8.09 -1.51
N ALA A 19 -13.68 8.81 -0.44
CA ALA A 19 -13.91 10.25 -0.35
C ALA A 19 -13.19 11.05 -1.45
N ARG A 20 -12.15 10.49 -2.06
CA ARG A 20 -11.43 11.08 -3.20
C ARG A 20 -11.93 10.58 -4.55
N SER A 21 -13.03 9.82 -4.59
CA SER A 21 -13.59 9.19 -5.80
C SER A 21 -12.62 8.24 -6.50
N GLU A 22 -11.71 7.64 -5.74
CA GLU A 22 -10.74 6.67 -6.23
C GLU A 22 -11.21 5.23 -5.99
N VAL A 23 -10.64 4.28 -6.73
CA VAL A 23 -11.05 2.88 -6.66
C VAL A 23 -10.17 2.15 -5.65
N VAL A 24 -10.78 1.32 -4.81
CA VAL A 24 -10.08 0.52 -3.80
C VAL A 24 -10.49 -0.95 -3.88
N THR A 25 -9.49 -1.83 -3.83
CA THR A 25 -9.64 -3.25 -3.57
C THR A 25 -9.16 -3.52 -2.14
N ASP A 26 -10.05 -3.98 -1.28
CA ASP A 26 -9.74 -4.43 0.08
C ASP A 26 -9.89 -5.95 0.15
N ILE A 27 -8.81 -6.67 0.43
CA ILE A 27 -8.85 -8.14 0.52
C ILE A 27 -9.28 -8.65 1.89
N ARG A 28 -9.40 -7.78 2.90
CA ARG A 28 -9.82 -8.17 4.24
C ARG A 28 -11.23 -8.73 4.26
N GLY A 29 -11.43 -9.89 4.89
CA GLY A 29 -12.71 -10.58 4.97
C GLY A 29 -13.16 -11.20 3.65
N SER A 30 -12.30 -11.22 2.63
CA SER A 30 -12.55 -11.85 1.34
C SER A 30 -11.92 -13.25 1.28
N GLY A 31 -12.27 -14.05 0.28
CA GLY A 31 -11.59 -15.33 0.03
C GLY A 31 -10.11 -15.21 -0.39
N LYS A 32 -9.58 -13.99 -0.49
CA LYS A 32 -8.18 -13.68 -0.79
C LYS A 32 -7.35 -13.39 0.47
N GLU A 33 -7.95 -13.39 1.66
CA GLU A 33 -7.26 -13.23 2.95
C GLU A 33 -6.31 -14.43 3.20
N GLY A 34 -5.12 -14.17 3.75
CA GLY A 34 -4.10 -15.19 4.01
C GLY A 34 -3.42 -15.79 2.78
N LEU A 35 -3.61 -15.22 1.58
CA LEU A 35 -2.81 -15.58 0.40
C LEU A 35 -1.33 -15.23 0.62
N LYS A 36 -0.43 -15.91 -0.11
CA LYS A 36 1.01 -15.61 -0.03
C LYS A 36 1.30 -14.25 -0.66
N ASP A 37 2.30 -13.54 -0.13
CA ASP A 37 2.72 -12.20 -0.55
C ASP A 37 2.89 -12.06 -2.07
N ASN A 38 3.50 -13.06 -2.71
CA ASN A 38 3.73 -13.04 -4.15
C ASN A 38 2.43 -13.08 -4.96
N VAL A 39 1.43 -13.84 -4.48
CA VAL A 39 0.12 -13.95 -5.13
C VAL A 39 -0.69 -12.68 -4.90
N ILE A 40 -0.66 -12.14 -3.68
CA ILE A 40 -1.32 -10.88 -3.34
C ILE A 40 -0.75 -9.74 -4.21
N PHE A 41 0.57 -9.69 -4.38
CA PHE A 41 1.20 -8.67 -5.20
C PHE A 41 0.87 -8.81 -6.69
N GLU A 42 0.85 -10.04 -7.22
CA GLU A 42 0.43 -10.31 -8.61
C GLU A 42 -0.99 -9.77 -8.86
N LEU A 43 -1.92 -9.97 -7.93
CA LEU A 43 -3.28 -9.40 -8.03
C LEU A 43 -3.28 -7.87 -8.09
N ALA A 44 -2.47 -7.21 -7.25
CA ALA A 44 -2.34 -5.75 -7.28
C ALA A 44 -1.76 -5.26 -8.61
N GLN A 45 -0.80 -5.99 -9.20
CA GLN A 45 -0.25 -5.69 -10.52
C GLN A 45 -1.29 -5.85 -11.63
N GLU A 46 -2.04 -6.96 -11.64
CA GLU A 46 -3.12 -7.21 -12.61
C GLU A 46 -4.20 -6.13 -12.55
N GLU A 47 -4.54 -5.67 -11.35
CA GLU A 47 -5.53 -4.61 -11.15
C GLU A 47 -5.00 -3.22 -11.51
N LYS A 48 -3.68 -3.07 -11.74
CA LYS A 48 -2.97 -1.81 -11.95
C LYS A 48 -3.17 -0.85 -10.77
N ALA A 49 -2.93 -1.36 -9.57
CA ALA A 49 -3.17 -0.65 -8.32
C ALA A 49 -1.89 -0.41 -7.52
N LEU A 50 -1.86 0.69 -6.76
CA LEU A 50 -0.86 0.94 -5.74
C LEU A 50 -1.06 -0.08 -4.60
N PHE A 51 -0.07 -0.93 -4.39
CA PHE A 51 -0.11 -1.92 -3.30
C PHE A 51 0.23 -1.27 -1.96
N CYS A 52 -0.65 -1.37 -0.98
CA CYS A 52 -0.51 -0.76 0.34
C CYS A 52 -0.45 -1.83 1.42
N THR A 53 0.68 -1.91 2.15
CA THR A 53 0.90 -2.87 3.23
C THR A 53 1.59 -2.24 4.43
N THR A 54 1.56 -2.93 5.55
CA THR A 54 2.36 -2.63 6.74
C THR A 54 3.57 -3.56 6.90
N ASP A 55 3.69 -4.57 6.03
CA ASP A 55 4.78 -5.55 6.07
C ASP A 55 6.05 -5.02 5.36
N ARG A 56 7.17 -5.10 6.07
CA ARG A 56 8.49 -4.63 5.61
C ARG A 56 9.08 -5.53 4.54
N ASP A 57 8.69 -6.80 4.52
CA ASP A 57 9.30 -7.80 3.65
C ASP A 57 8.96 -7.55 2.16
N PHE A 58 7.86 -6.83 1.88
CA PHE A 58 7.53 -6.39 0.51
C PHE A 58 8.57 -5.44 -0.09
N LEU A 59 9.30 -4.67 0.72
CA LEU A 59 10.36 -3.78 0.22
C LEU A 59 11.50 -4.60 -0.40
N THR A 60 11.95 -5.66 0.30
CA THR A 60 13.15 -6.40 -0.06
C THR A 60 12.86 -7.55 -1.02
N GLN A 61 11.73 -8.23 -0.84
CA GLN A 61 11.40 -9.45 -1.60
C GLN A 61 10.65 -9.16 -2.91
N VAL A 62 9.91 -8.04 -2.98
CA VAL A 62 8.99 -7.78 -4.09
C VAL A 62 9.45 -6.64 -4.97
N HIS A 63 9.69 -5.44 -4.42
CA HIS A 63 9.97 -4.24 -5.21
C HIS A 63 11.12 -4.41 -6.24
N PHE A 64 12.25 -4.99 -5.82
CA PHE A 64 13.43 -5.13 -6.69
C PHE A 64 13.31 -6.28 -7.70
N VAL A 65 12.38 -7.21 -7.48
CA VAL A 65 12.27 -8.45 -8.27
C VAL A 65 11.10 -8.39 -9.24
N ARG A 66 10.04 -7.63 -8.94
CA ARG A 66 8.76 -7.69 -9.65
C ARG A 66 8.32 -6.35 -10.23
N ARG A 67 9.04 -5.92 -11.27
CA ARG A 67 8.68 -4.76 -12.12
C ARG A 67 8.09 -5.23 -13.46
N PRO A 68 7.21 -4.45 -14.11
CA PRO A 68 6.68 -3.14 -13.70
C PRO A 68 5.56 -3.22 -12.64
N HIS A 69 5.35 -2.15 -11.88
CA HIS A 69 4.26 -2.00 -10.91
C HIS A 69 3.80 -0.54 -10.74
N CYS A 70 2.51 -0.35 -10.39
CA CYS A 70 1.92 0.97 -10.17
C CYS A 70 2.40 1.69 -8.90
N GLY A 71 3.21 1.01 -8.08
CA GLY A 71 3.84 1.55 -6.89
C GLY A 71 3.59 0.65 -5.69
N ILE A 72 4.43 0.82 -4.67
CA ILE A 72 4.31 0.10 -3.40
C ILE A 72 4.39 1.11 -2.26
N LEU A 73 3.43 1.07 -1.34
CA LEU A 73 3.44 1.82 -0.10
C LEU A 73 3.55 0.86 1.07
N VAL A 74 4.67 0.98 1.80
CA VAL A 74 4.94 0.24 3.03
C VAL A 74 4.93 1.21 4.20
N ILE A 75 3.96 1.07 5.11
CA ILE A 75 3.88 1.86 6.35
C ILE A 75 4.29 0.97 7.53
N ALA A 76 5.56 1.07 7.93
CA ALA A 76 6.16 0.16 8.90
C ALA A 76 6.60 0.86 10.19
N LEU A 77 5.61 1.18 11.02
CA LEU A 77 5.77 1.89 12.29
C LEU A 77 6.35 1.00 13.40
N SER A 78 7.06 1.61 14.35
CA SER A 78 7.60 0.92 15.53
C SER A 78 6.53 0.36 16.47
N ASN A 79 5.44 1.10 16.66
CA ASN A 79 4.26 0.69 17.42
C ASN A 79 3.01 0.86 16.55
N PRO A 80 2.74 -0.10 15.64
CA PRO A 80 1.68 0.04 14.65
C PRO A 80 0.32 0.08 15.31
N ASN A 81 -0.44 1.12 15.01
CA ASN A 81 -1.85 1.21 15.34
C ASN A 81 -2.60 1.90 14.20
N ALA A 82 -3.90 1.60 14.11
CA ALA A 82 -4.72 2.08 13.00
C ALA A 82 -4.69 3.60 12.84
N ARG A 83 -4.68 4.36 13.94
CA ARG A 83 -4.65 5.84 13.88
C ARG A 83 -3.38 6.33 13.21
N LEU A 84 -2.20 5.88 13.68
CA LEU A 84 -0.93 6.33 13.12
C LEU A 84 -0.73 5.88 11.66
N ILE A 85 -1.19 4.67 11.31
CA ILE A 85 -1.12 4.19 9.92
C ILE A 85 -1.97 5.08 9.01
N LEU A 86 -3.19 5.43 9.42
CA LEU A 86 -4.06 6.34 8.66
C LEU A 86 -3.49 7.76 8.56
N GLU A 87 -2.82 8.25 9.60
CA GLU A 87 -2.12 9.55 9.56
C GLU A 87 -1.01 9.55 8.51
N LYS A 88 -0.16 8.52 8.49
CA LYS A 88 0.87 8.36 7.46
C LYS A 88 0.30 8.16 6.06
N PHE A 89 -0.80 7.42 5.95
CA PHE A 89 -1.49 7.20 4.69
C PHE A 89 -2.07 8.49 4.11
N ASN A 90 -2.76 9.30 4.93
CA ASN A 90 -3.24 10.62 4.51
C ASN A 90 -2.09 11.51 4.07
N TRP A 91 -1.04 11.60 4.88
CA TRP A 91 0.15 12.37 4.51
C TRP A 91 0.73 11.91 3.17
N PHE A 92 0.83 10.61 2.91
CA PHE A 92 1.31 10.09 1.63
C PHE A 92 0.42 10.55 0.46
N ILE A 93 -0.89 10.36 0.55
CA ILE A 93 -1.82 10.75 -0.52
C ILE A 93 -1.76 12.25 -0.80
N ASP A 94 -1.63 13.07 0.25
CA ASP A 94 -1.60 14.52 0.10
C ASP A 94 -0.26 15.04 -0.49
N ASN A 95 0.81 14.24 -0.46
CA ASN A 95 2.15 14.66 -0.88
C ASN A 95 2.64 14.01 -2.19
N PHE A 96 2.00 12.94 -2.67
CA PHE A 96 2.46 12.22 -3.86
C PHE A 96 1.33 12.02 -4.87
N SER A 97 1.60 12.40 -6.14
CA SER A 97 0.70 12.12 -7.26
C SER A 97 1.03 10.78 -7.92
N GLU A 98 0.09 10.23 -8.69
CA GLU A 98 0.26 8.98 -9.44
C GLU A 98 1.54 8.98 -10.32
N ALA A 99 1.82 10.10 -11.00
CA ALA A 99 3.03 10.26 -11.82
C ALA A 99 4.33 10.18 -10.99
N ASN A 100 4.28 10.53 -9.70
CA ASN A 100 5.42 10.41 -8.80
C ASN A 100 5.57 9.00 -8.20
N ILE A 101 4.53 8.16 -8.25
CA ILE A 101 4.44 6.89 -7.52
C ILE A 101 4.83 5.67 -8.36
N SER A 102 4.52 5.68 -9.67
CA SER A 102 4.77 4.55 -10.56
C SER A 102 6.21 4.04 -10.47
N GLU A 103 6.38 2.72 -10.46
CA GLU A 103 7.68 2.03 -10.38
C GLU A 103 8.53 2.32 -9.13
N LYS A 104 7.95 2.93 -8.09
CA LYS A 104 8.66 3.24 -6.84
C LYS A 104 8.10 2.50 -5.64
N CYS A 105 8.94 2.30 -4.63
CA CYS A 105 8.52 1.84 -3.31
C CYS A 105 8.74 2.94 -2.27
N PHE A 106 7.66 3.31 -1.58
CA PHE A 106 7.66 4.26 -0.48
C PHE A 106 7.68 3.49 0.83
N TYR A 107 8.76 3.66 1.58
CA TYR A 107 8.94 3.04 2.88
C TYR A 107 8.84 4.11 3.97
N ILE A 108 7.68 4.15 4.63
CA ILE A 108 7.34 5.14 5.65
C ILE A 108 7.48 4.52 7.04
N THR A 109 8.31 5.14 7.87
CA THR A 109 8.45 4.82 9.30
C THR A 109 7.92 5.98 10.16
N ASP A 110 8.09 5.89 11.48
CA ASP A 110 7.65 6.91 12.42
C ASP A 110 8.12 8.32 12.03
N ASN A 111 9.37 8.46 11.58
CA ASN A 111 10.03 9.76 11.37
C ASN A 111 10.59 9.97 9.96
N ASN A 112 10.50 8.98 9.05
CA ASN A 112 11.11 9.08 7.73
C ASN A 112 10.23 8.49 6.64
N CYS A 113 10.41 8.98 5.43
CA CYS A 113 9.92 8.39 4.19
C CYS A 113 11.12 8.17 3.27
N LYS A 114 11.43 6.92 2.95
CA LYS A 114 12.45 6.55 1.96
C LYS A 114 11.77 6.14 0.66
N ILE A 115 12.38 6.46 -0.46
CA ILE A 115 11.86 6.14 -1.80
C ILE A 115 12.94 5.31 -2.52
N PHE A 116 12.53 4.18 -3.07
CA PHE A 116 13.35 3.26 -3.86
C PHE A 116 12.83 3.16 -5.29
#